data_AF-A0A835R0D3-F1
#
_entry.id   AF-A0A835R0D3-F1
#
_cell.length_a   1.000
_cell.length_b   1.000
_cell.length_c   1.000
_cell.angle_alpha   90.00
_cell.angle_beta   90.00
_cell.angle_gamma   90.00
#
_symmetry.space_group_name_H-M   'P 1'
#
loop_
_entity.id
_entity.type
_entity.pdbx_description
1 polymer ?
#
loop_
_entity_poly.entity_id
_entity_poly.type
_entity_poly.pdbx_seq_one_letter_code
_entity_poly.pdbx_strand_id
1 'polypeptide(L)'
;MATTAQTFSGNMKKALAGLRRINLEGLRWRVFDAKGQVLGRLASQIATVVQGKDKPTYTPYREDGDMCIVLNAQDVCVTGRKLTNKFYRWHTGYVGHLKERSLKAQMTKDPTEVIRKAVPRCFPKQIT
;
A
#
# COMPACT_ATOMS: atom_id res chain seq x y z
N MET A 1 -7.65 13.60 35.14
CA MET A 1 -7.00 12.42 34.51
C MET A 1 -6.92 12.69 33.01
N ALA A 2 -5.81 13.29 32.56
CA ALA A 2 -5.60 13.65 31.16
C ALA A 2 -4.67 12.62 30.52
N THR A 3 -5.16 11.91 29.51
CA THR A 3 -4.42 10.88 28.80
C THR A 3 -3.39 11.56 27.90
N THR A 4 -2.11 11.43 28.24
CA THR A 4 -0.96 11.89 27.46
C THR A 4 -0.99 11.30 26.05
N ALA A 5 -1.19 12.16 25.05
CA ALA A 5 -1.00 11.84 23.66
C ALA A 5 0.49 11.52 23.42
N GLN A 6 0.81 10.26 23.15
CA GLN A 6 2.17 9.85 22.82
C GLN A 6 2.61 10.49 21.50
N THR A 7 3.61 11.36 21.57
CA THR A 7 4.27 11.95 20.41
C THR A 7 5.07 10.89 19.67
N PHE A 8 4.57 10.42 18.52
CA PHE A 8 5.26 9.45 17.67
C PHE A 8 6.43 10.14 16.93
N SER A 9 7.60 10.13 17.54
CA SER A 9 8.86 10.53 16.90
C SER A 9 9.47 9.34 16.16
N GLY A 10 9.13 9.18 14.89
CA GLY A 10 9.66 8.11 14.04
C GLY A 10 9.67 8.45 12.56
N ASN A 11 10.84 8.87 12.06
CA ASN A 11 11.25 8.86 10.65
C ASN A 11 10.40 9.63 9.60
N MET A 12 9.77 10.74 9.97
CA MET A 12 9.11 11.65 9.01
C MET A 12 10.07 12.22 7.94
N LYS A 13 11.37 12.36 8.25
CA LYS A 13 12.35 12.99 7.33
C LYS A 13 12.59 12.20 6.04
N LYS A 14 12.50 10.86 6.06
CA LYS A 14 12.69 10.03 4.85
C LYS A 14 11.43 9.95 3.98
N ALA A 15 10.24 9.97 4.58
CA ALA A 15 8.97 9.98 3.85
C ALA A 15 8.70 11.34 3.17
N LEU A 16 9.01 12.45 3.86
CA LEU A 16 8.92 13.80 3.29
C LEU A 16 9.98 14.10 2.21
N ALA A 17 11.12 13.41 2.22
CA ALA A 17 12.19 13.64 1.24
C ALA A 17 11.79 13.28 -0.20
N GLY A 18 10.86 12.33 -0.38
CA GLY A 18 10.37 11.91 -1.70
C GLY A 18 9.23 12.76 -2.27
N LEU A 19 8.59 13.60 -1.45
CA LEU A 19 7.38 14.38 -1.82
C LEU A 19 7.68 15.75 -2.43
N ARG A 20 8.94 16.05 -2.79
CA ARG A 20 9.41 17.43 -3.03
C ARG A 20 8.86 18.16 -4.27
N ARG A 21 7.91 17.61 -5.04
CA ARG A 21 7.28 18.29 -6.19
C ARG A 21 5.88 17.76 -6.51
N ILE A 22 4.92 17.88 -5.61
CA ILE A 22 3.51 17.64 -5.97
C ILE A 22 2.71 18.87 -5.57
N ASN A 23 1.84 19.36 -6.46
CA ASN A 23 0.90 20.43 -6.14
C ASN A 23 -0.07 19.90 -5.07
N LEU A 24 0.01 20.42 -3.85
CA LEU A 24 -0.82 19.99 -2.71
C LEU A 24 -2.18 20.70 -2.65
N GLU A 25 -2.48 21.60 -3.59
CA GLU A 25 -3.72 22.37 -3.57
C GLU A 25 -4.91 21.47 -3.97
N GLY A 26 -5.75 21.12 -2.99
CA GLY A 26 -7.01 20.40 -3.19
C GLY A 26 -6.99 18.88 -2.98
N LEU A 27 -5.84 18.26 -2.69
CA LEU A 27 -5.79 16.81 -2.40
C LEU A 27 -6.29 16.50 -0.98
N ARG A 28 -7.27 15.60 -0.89
CA ARG A 28 -7.75 15.09 0.40
C ARG A 28 -6.85 13.94 0.87
N TRP A 29 -6.47 13.99 2.13
CA TRP A 29 -5.71 12.94 2.79
C TRP A 29 -6.68 11.95 3.43
N ARG A 30 -6.47 10.65 3.18
CA ARG A 30 -7.24 9.57 3.83
C ARG A 30 -6.31 8.62 4.56
N VAL A 31 -6.67 8.30 5.78
CA VAL A 31 -5.92 7.38 6.63
C VAL A 31 -6.67 6.05 6.71
N PHE A 32 -5.97 4.96 6.46
CA PHE A 32 -6.47 3.59 6.52
C PHE A 32 -5.74 2.81 7.60
N ASP A 33 -6.48 2.25 8.55
CA ASP A 33 -5.93 1.29 9.50
C ASP A 33 -6.01 -0.12 8.92
N ALA A 34 -4.87 -0.78 8.78
CA ALA A 34 -4.79 -2.13 8.22
C ALA A 34 -5.00 -3.23 9.27
N LYS A 35 -5.11 -2.88 10.56
CA LYS A 35 -5.27 -3.83 11.66
C LYS A 35 -6.55 -4.66 11.50
N GLY A 36 -6.40 -5.98 11.46
CA GLY A 36 -7.55 -6.90 11.34
C GLY A 36 -8.21 -6.91 9.96
N GLN A 37 -7.72 -6.12 9.01
CA GLN A 37 -8.29 -6.04 7.67
C GLN A 37 -7.72 -7.13 6.77
N VAL A 38 -8.59 -7.66 5.90
CA VAL A 38 -8.16 -8.65 4.90
C VAL A 38 -7.41 -7.93 3.78
N LEU A 39 -6.17 -8.34 3.53
CA LEU A 39 -5.26 -7.72 2.54
C LEU A 39 -5.94 -7.37 1.20
N GLY A 40 -6.71 -8.30 0.65
CA GLY A 40 -7.35 -8.11 -0.66
C GLY A 40 -8.43 -7.03 -0.62
N ARG A 41 -9.29 -7.03 0.41
CA ARG A 41 -10.38 -6.05 0.56
C ARG A 41 -9.81 -4.65 0.80
N LEU A 42 -8.81 -4.55 1.67
CA LEU A 42 -8.10 -3.30 1.93
C LEU A 42 -7.44 -2.75 0.66
N ALA A 43 -6.72 -3.59 -0.09
CA ALA A 43 -6.06 -3.17 -1.32
C ALA A 43 -7.06 -2.66 -2.38
N SER A 44 -8.22 -3.33 -2.53
CA SER A 44 -9.28 -2.88 -3.43
C SER A 44 -9.85 -1.52 -3.04
N GLN A 45 -10.12 -1.29 -1.76
CA GLN A 45 -10.63 0.00 -1.28
C GLN A 45 -9.62 1.12 -1.51
N ILE A 46 -8.34 0.88 -1.19
CA ILE A 46 -7.27 1.85 -1.42
C ILE A 46 -7.16 2.17 -2.92
N ALA A 47 -7.19 1.16 -3.79
CA ALA A 47 -7.09 1.37 -5.23
C ALA A 47 -8.23 2.26 -5.78
N THR A 48 -9.47 2.08 -5.30
CA THR A 48 -10.61 2.92 -5.69
C THR A 48 -10.42 4.38 -5.29
N VAL A 49 -9.92 4.61 -4.07
CA VAL A 49 -9.68 5.97 -3.55
C VAL A 49 -8.52 6.66 -4.26
N VAL A 50 -7.43 5.93 -4.52
CA VAL A 50 -6.29 6.45 -5.28
C VAL A 50 -6.68 6.74 -6.73
N GLN A 51 -7.60 5.98 -7.32
CA GLN A 51 -8.15 6.30 -8.66
C GLN A 51 -9.14 7.48 -8.64
N GLY A 52 -9.59 7.94 -7.47
CA GLY A 52 -10.59 9.00 -7.36
C GLY A 52 -12.02 8.58 -7.76
N LYS A 53 -12.27 7.28 -7.99
CA LYS A 53 -13.59 6.72 -8.39
C LYS A 53 -14.69 6.92 -7.34
N ASP A 54 -14.31 7.25 -6.12
CA ASP A 54 -15.21 7.61 -5.02
C ASP A 54 -15.84 9.01 -5.20
N LYS A 55 -15.23 9.87 -6.01
CA LYS A 55 -15.73 11.23 -6.26
C LYS A 55 -16.66 11.24 -7.48
N PRO A 56 -17.77 12.01 -7.45
CA PRO A 56 -18.66 12.15 -8.61
C PRO A 56 -17.99 12.87 -9.79
N THR A 57 -16.90 13.60 -9.53
CA THR A 57 -16.08 14.30 -10.53
C THR A 57 -15.08 13.38 -11.23
N TYR A 58 -15.14 12.05 -11.02
CA TYR A 58 -14.20 11.12 -11.62
C TYR A 58 -14.23 11.19 -13.16
N THR A 59 -13.09 11.50 -13.75
CA THR A 59 -12.89 11.46 -15.20
C THR A 59 -11.72 10.52 -15.50
N PRO A 60 -11.86 9.59 -16.45
CA PRO A 60 -10.88 8.51 -16.65
C PRO A 60 -9.52 8.99 -17.19
N TYR A 61 -9.43 10.20 -17.75
CA TYR A 61 -8.21 10.79 -18.27
C TYR A 61 -7.49 11.70 -17.24
N ARG A 62 -8.16 12.15 -16.19
CA ARG A 62 -7.59 13.06 -15.18
C ARG A 62 -7.25 12.30 -13.90
N GLU A 63 -6.07 12.59 -13.35
CA GLU A 63 -5.61 12.00 -12.08
C GLU A 63 -6.04 12.84 -10.88
N ASP A 64 -7.31 12.73 -10.47
CA ASP A 64 -7.87 13.45 -9.31
C ASP A 64 -7.90 12.59 -8.02
N GLY A 65 -6.93 11.68 -7.92
CA GLY A 65 -6.79 10.72 -6.84
C GLY A 65 -6.47 11.35 -5.48
N ASP A 66 -6.99 10.75 -4.40
CA ASP A 66 -6.66 11.16 -3.04
C ASP A 66 -5.42 10.45 -2.50
N MET A 67 -4.69 11.12 -1.61
CA MET A 67 -3.52 10.53 -0.98
C MET A 67 -3.93 9.62 0.18
N CYS A 68 -3.50 8.36 0.12
CA CYS A 68 -3.83 7.35 1.11
C CYS A 68 -2.62 7.03 1.99
N ILE A 69 -2.78 7.15 3.31
CA ILE A 69 -1.78 6.75 4.31
C ILE A 69 -2.29 5.47 4.97
N VAL A 70 -1.49 4.41 4.95
CA VAL A 70 -1.82 3.13 5.59
C VAL A 70 -1.01 2.98 6.88
N LEU A 71 -1.71 2.66 7.97
CA LEU A 71 -1.13 2.40 9.29
C LEU A 71 -1.20 0.91 9.64
N ASN A 72 -0.36 0.46 10.56
CA ASN A 72 -0.37 -0.90 11.13
C ASN A 72 -0.29 -2.03 10.10
N ALA A 73 0.58 -1.90 9.08
CA ALA A 73 0.74 -2.90 8.02
C ALA A 73 1.15 -4.31 8.52
N GLN A 74 1.70 -4.41 9.73
CA GLN A 74 2.11 -5.67 10.35
C GLN A 74 0.92 -6.56 10.73
N ASP A 75 -0.23 -5.96 11.09
CA ASP A 75 -1.40 -6.66 11.64
C ASP A 75 -2.45 -6.99 10.57
N VAL A 76 -2.00 -7.03 9.30
CA VAL A 76 -2.85 -7.42 8.17
C VAL A 76 -3.21 -8.89 8.23
N CYS A 77 -4.50 -9.17 8.07
CA CYS A 77 -5.00 -10.53 8.02
C CYS A 77 -4.93 -11.10 6.59
N VAL A 78 -4.46 -12.34 6.51
CA VAL A 78 -4.49 -13.14 5.28
C VAL A 78 -5.30 -14.40 5.57
N THR A 79 -6.33 -14.64 4.77
CA THR A 79 -7.24 -15.78 4.97
C THR A 79 -6.64 -17.09 4.43
N GLY A 80 -6.94 -18.20 5.12
CA GLY A 80 -6.58 -19.56 4.73
C GLY A 80 -5.07 -19.87 4.83
N ARG A 81 -4.59 -20.83 4.02
CA ARG A 81 -3.18 -21.28 4.00
C ARG A 81 -2.26 -20.42 3.12
N LYS A 82 -2.65 -19.18 2.83
CA LYS A 82 -1.92 -18.30 1.91
C LYS A 82 -0.58 -17.81 2.48
N LEU A 83 -0.43 -17.79 3.80
CA LEU A 83 0.84 -17.42 4.47
C LEU A 83 2.01 -18.31 4.05
N THR A 84 1.76 -19.60 3.87
CA THR A 84 2.77 -20.58 3.45
C THR A 84 2.77 -20.79 1.93
N ASN A 85 1.60 -20.80 1.31
CA ASN A 85 1.47 -21.22 -0.09
C ASN A 85 1.73 -20.10 -1.10
N LYS A 86 1.66 -18.82 -0.68
CA LYS A 86 1.89 -17.69 -1.58
C LYS A 86 3.38 -17.36 -1.62
N PHE A 87 3.95 -17.40 -2.81
CA PHE A 87 5.33 -17.00 -3.09
C PHE A 87 5.37 -15.75 -3.98
N TYR A 88 6.21 -14.79 -3.61
CA TYR A 88 6.63 -13.70 -4.46
C TYR A 88 7.81 -14.16 -5.30
N ARG A 89 7.62 -14.16 -6.62
CA ARG A 89 8.65 -14.52 -7.59
C ARG A 89 9.08 -13.29 -8.36
N TRP A 90 10.38 -13.11 -8.53
CA TRP A 90 10.94 -12.11 -9.42
C TRP A 90 12.23 -12.63 -10.06
N HIS A 91 12.51 -12.17 -11.27
CA HIS A 91 13.70 -12.54 -12.01
C HIS A 91 14.67 -11.36 -12.05
N THR A 92 15.97 -11.65 -12.02
CA THR A 92 17.01 -10.61 -12.06
C THR A 92 17.56 -10.31 -13.45
N GLY A 93 17.22 -11.14 -14.45
CA GLY A 93 17.65 -10.98 -15.84
C GLY A 93 18.67 -12.04 -16.29
N TYR A 94 19.47 -12.57 -15.37
CA TYR A 94 20.44 -13.64 -15.65
C TYR A 94 19.79 -15.03 -15.69
N VAL A 95 20.27 -15.91 -16.58
CA VAL A 95 19.79 -17.30 -16.69
C VAL A 95 19.93 -18.01 -15.34
N GLY A 96 18.87 -18.71 -14.92
CA GLY A 96 18.83 -19.46 -13.66
C GLY A 96 18.55 -18.64 -12.39
N HIS A 97 18.43 -17.31 -12.48
CA HIS A 97 18.28 -16.45 -11.30
C HIS A 97 16.82 -16.09 -10.99
N LEU A 98 15.98 -17.12 -10.81
CA LEU A 98 14.62 -16.98 -10.29
C LEU A 98 14.68 -16.88 -8.76
N LYS A 99 14.30 -15.71 -8.22
CA LYS A 99 14.23 -15.49 -6.77
C LYS A 99 12.80 -15.68 -6.31
N GLU A 100 12.63 -16.52 -5.29
CA GLU A 100 11.34 -16.77 -4.65
C GLU A 100 11.41 -16.39 -3.17
N ARG A 101 10.32 -15.82 -2.66
CA ARG A 101 10.16 -15.56 -1.22
C ARG A 101 8.74 -15.84 -0.79
N SER A 102 8.55 -16.60 0.28
CA SER A 102 7.23 -16.86 0.85
C SER A 102 6.60 -15.60 1.45
N LEU A 103 5.27 -15.57 1.51
CA LEU A 103 4.52 -14.48 2.15
C LEU A 103 4.92 -14.30 3.62
N LYS A 104 5.08 -15.41 4.36
CA LYS A 104 5.54 -15.39 5.76
C LYS A 104 6.90 -14.72 5.91
N ALA A 105 7.87 -15.08 5.07
CA ALA A 105 9.20 -14.46 5.09
C ALA A 105 9.13 -12.97 4.70
N GLN A 106 8.26 -12.61 3.76
CA GLN A 106 8.06 -11.21 3.37
C GLN A 106 7.41 -10.37 4.49
N MET A 107 6.42 -10.91 5.21
CA MET A 107 5.79 -10.22 6.35
C MET A 107 6.76 -10.00 7.51
N THR A 108 7.67 -10.94 7.74
CA THR A 108 8.70 -10.81 8.78
C THR A 108 9.75 -9.76 8.41
N LYS A 109 10.12 -9.70 7.13
CA LYS A 109 11.13 -8.75 6.65
C LYS A 109 10.58 -7.33 6.53
N ASP A 110 9.57 -7.16 5.68
CA ASP A 110 9.03 -5.86 5.28
C ASP A 110 7.50 -6.01 5.04
N PRO A 111 6.65 -5.88 6.08
CA PRO A 111 5.20 -6.02 5.92
C PRO A 111 4.59 -4.94 5.01
N THR A 112 5.18 -3.74 4.98
CA THR A 112 4.74 -2.64 4.11
C THR A 112 4.83 -2.99 2.62
N GLU A 113 5.86 -3.75 2.22
CA GLU A 113 6.05 -4.17 0.82
C GLU A 113 4.94 -5.14 0.35
N VAL A 114 4.31 -5.87 1.27
CA VAL A 114 3.19 -6.75 0.95
C VAL A 114 2.00 -5.95 0.42
N ILE A 115 1.65 -4.86 1.12
CA ILE A 115 0.56 -3.94 0.73
C ILE A 115 0.96 -3.14 -0.51
N ARG A 116 2.21 -2.63 -0.53
CA ARG A 116 2.74 -1.85 -1.65
C ARG A 116 2.74 -2.62 -2.96
N LYS A 117 2.95 -3.94 -2.95
CA LYS A 117 2.86 -4.77 -4.15
C LYS A 117 1.42 -5.16 -4.50
N ALA A 118 0.52 -5.19 -3.52
CA ALA A 118 -0.87 -5.55 -3.73
C ALA A 118 -1.66 -4.42 -4.40
N VAL A 119 -1.49 -3.18 -3.93
CA VAL A 119 -2.27 -2.02 -4.39
C VAL A 119 -2.09 -1.72 -5.88
N PRO A 120 -0.87 -1.57 -6.44
CA PRO A 120 -0.65 -1.37 -7.89
C PRO A 120 -1.22 -2.49 -8.75
N ARG A 121 -1.28 -3.71 -8.22
CA ARG A 121 -1.81 -4.88 -8.93
C ARG A 121 -3.35 -4.87 -9.01
N CYS A 122 -4.01 -3.98 -8.27
CA CYS A 122 -5.45 -3.73 -8.36
C CYS A 122 -5.82 -2.66 -9.40
N PHE A 123 -4.86 -1.98 -10.01
CA PHE A 123 -5.11 -0.99 -11.05
C PHE A 123 -5.32 -1.66 -12.41
N PRO A 124 -6.11 -1.03 -13.31
CA PRO A 124 -6.13 -1.44 -14.70
C PRO A 124 -4.72 -1.38 -15.28
N LYS A 125 -4.30 -2.44 -15.99
CA LYS A 125 -3.04 -2.44 -16.72
C LYS A 125 -3.20 -1.50 -17.90
N GLN A 126 -2.72 -0.27 -17.78
CA GLN A 126 -2.50 0.57 -18.95
C GLN A 126 -1.22 0.10 -19.63
N ILE A 127 -1.31 0.00 -20.94
CA ILE A 127 -0.20 -0.38 -21.81
C ILE A 127 0.54 0.93 -22.07
N THR A 128 1.77 1.03 -21.60
CA THR A 128 2.75 2.01 -22.09
C THR A 128 3.69 1.29 -23.04
#